data_AF-A0A836PRY6-F1
#
_entry.id   AF-A0A836PRY6-F1
#
_cell.length_a   1.000
_cell.length_b   1.000
_cell.length_c   1.000
_cell.angle_alpha   90.00
_cell.angle_beta   90.00
_cell.angle_gamma   90.00
#
_symmetry.space_group_name_H-M   'P 1'
#
loop_
_entity.id
_entity.type
_entity.pdbx_description
1 polymer ?
#
loop_
_entity_poly.entity_id
_entity_poly.type
_entity_poly.pdbx_seq_one_letter_code
_entity_poly.pdbx_strand_id
1 'polypeptide(L)'
;ANALLAVGTLATLVIITFFVTSSDSGSLVIDIITAGGRPNPPVAQRIYWASTEGAVAAILLIGGGLGALQTAAISAGLPFAILILLMIYSLQKALMTDYATLNRSPERI
;
A
#
# COMPACT_ATOMS: atom_id res chain seq x y z
N ALA A 1 8.92 -18.26 32.14
CA ALA A 1 9.51 -16.93 31.92
C ALA A 1 10.34 -16.88 30.64
N ASN A 2 11.44 -17.64 30.53
CA ASN A 2 12.38 -17.55 29.39
C ASN A 2 11.75 -17.84 28.02
N ALA A 3 10.84 -18.82 27.91
CA ALA A 3 10.15 -19.12 26.66
C ALA A 3 9.17 -17.99 26.23
N LEU A 4 8.47 -17.36 27.18
CA LEU A 4 7.56 -16.26 26.89
C LEU A 4 8.32 -15.01 26.41
N LEU A 5 9.47 -14.73 27.03
CA LEU A 5 10.37 -13.65 26.58
C LEU A 5 10.94 -13.94 25.19
N ALA A 6 11.38 -15.18 24.93
CA ALA A 6 11.90 -15.57 23.62
C ALA A 6 10.86 -15.42 22.50
N VAL A 7 9.61 -15.86 22.73
CA VAL A 7 8.51 -15.70 21.77
C VAL A 7 8.17 -14.21 21.58
N GLY A 8 8.13 -13.42 22.65
CA GLY A 8 7.89 -11.97 22.57
C GLY A 8 8.94 -11.25 21.72
N THR A 9 10.22 -11.51 21.96
CA THR A 9 11.32 -10.92 21.17
C THR A 9 11.24 -11.33 19.71
N LEU A 10 11.00 -12.61 19.42
CA LEU A 10 10.86 -13.10 18.05
C LEU A 10 9.67 -12.43 17.33
N ALA A 11 8.52 -12.34 18.01
CA ALA A 11 7.33 -11.67 17.47
C ALA A 11 7.60 -10.20 17.17
N THR A 12 8.27 -9.47 18.07
CA THR A 12 8.65 -8.07 17.82
C THR A 12 9.57 -7.93 16.62
N LEU A 13 10.59 -8.79 16.47
CA LEU A 13 11.48 -8.76 15.31
C LEU A 13 10.73 -9.02 13.99
N VAL A 14 9.81 -9.98 14.00
CA VAL A 14 8.96 -10.29 12.85
C VAL A 14 8.10 -9.09 12.49
N ILE A 15 7.41 -8.49 13.46
CA ILE A 15 6.56 -7.30 13.25
C ILE A 15 7.39 -6.15 12.66
N ILE A 16 8.57 -5.86 13.21
CA ILE A 16 9.46 -4.80 12.71
C ILE A 16 9.86 -5.07 11.25
N THR A 17 10.26 -6.30 10.93
CA THR A 17 10.71 -6.65 9.58
C THR A 17 9.59 -6.51 8.55
N PHE A 18 8.39 -7.02 8.87
CA PHE A 18 7.21 -6.84 8.03
C PHE A 18 6.83 -5.38 7.87
N PHE A 19 6.87 -4.60 8.96
CA PHE A 19 6.55 -3.18 8.94
C PHE A 19 7.50 -2.39 8.03
N VAL A 20 8.82 -2.57 8.20
CA VAL A 20 9.84 -1.88 7.39
C VAL A 20 9.73 -2.25 5.91
N THR A 21 9.56 -3.53 5.60
CA THR A 21 9.47 -3.99 4.20
C THR A 21 8.19 -3.50 3.53
N SER A 22 7.08 -3.47 4.26
CA SER A 22 5.79 -2.96 3.77
C SER A 22 5.84 -1.44 3.54
N SER A 23 6.45 -0.68 4.45
CA SER A 23 6.64 0.77 4.33
C SER A 23 7.55 1.11 3.15
N ASP A 24 8.62 0.34 2.94
CA ASP A 24 9.50 0.51 1.79
C ASP A 24 8.78 0.35 0.44
N SER A 25 7.94 -0.68 0.34
CA SER A 25 7.13 -0.93 -0.87
C SER A 25 6.03 0.13 -1.06
N GLY A 26 5.39 0.55 0.04
CA GLY A 26 4.33 1.58 0.01
C GLY A 26 4.85 2.95 -0.42
N SER A 27 5.94 3.41 0.19
CA SER A 27 6.58 4.68 -0.15
C SER A 27 7.08 4.71 -1.59
N LEU A 28 7.56 3.59 -2.14
CA LEU A 28 7.91 3.48 -3.57
C LEU A 28 6.70 3.67 -4.49
N VAL A 29 5.54 3.09 -4.16
CA VAL A 29 4.31 3.27 -4.96
C VAL A 29 3.86 4.72 -4.94
N ILE A 30 3.87 5.37 -3.76
CA ILE A 30 3.53 6.80 -3.63
C ILE A 30 4.50 7.64 -4.44
N ASP A 31 5.79 7.34 -4.38
CA ASP A 31 6.83 8.04 -5.11
C ASP A 31 6.64 7.96 -6.63
N ILE A 32 6.35 6.77 -7.15
CA ILE A 32 6.04 6.56 -8.58
C ILE A 32 4.80 7.36 -9.01
N ILE A 33 3.71 7.30 -8.24
CA ILE A 33 2.47 8.03 -8.56
C ILE A 33 2.72 9.54 -8.58
N THR A 34 3.45 10.05 -7.59
CA THR A 34 3.72 11.49 -7.42
C THR A 34 4.80 12.01 -8.37
N ALA A 35 5.65 11.13 -8.91
CA ALA A 35 6.59 11.43 -10.00
C ALA A 35 5.98 11.32 -11.41
N GLY A 36 4.65 11.19 -11.53
CA GLY A 36 3.96 11.08 -12.81
C GLY A 36 4.07 9.71 -13.49
N GLY A 37 4.21 8.64 -12.70
CA GLY A 37 4.32 7.26 -13.17
C GLY A 37 5.73 6.86 -13.60
N ARG A 38 6.76 7.65 -13.27
CA ARG A 38 8.15 7.30 -13.58
C ARG A 38 8.59 6.10 -12.73
N PRO A 39 9.10 5.01 -13.34
CA PRO A 39 9.44 3.78 -12.62
C PRO A 39 10.65 3.92 -11.71
N ASN A 40 11.54 4.89 -11.98
CA ASN A 40 12.71 5.20 -11.16
C ASN A 40 12.66 6.67 -10.72
N PRO A 41 11.83 6.99 -9.71
CA PRO A 41 11.77 8.34 -9.15
C PRO A 41 13.02 8.70 -8.32
N PRO A 42 13.27 9.99 -8.05
CA PRO A 42 14.43 10.43 -7.28
C PRO A 42 14.42 9.91 -5.84
N VAL A 43 15.56 9.39 -5.36
CA VAL A 43 15.70 8.82 -4.00
C VAL A 43 15.26 9.80 -2.89
N ALA A 44 15.51 11.09 -3.06
CA ALA A 44 15.09 12.11 -2.09
C ALA A 44 13.56 12.16 -1.92
N GLN A 45 12.79 11.95 -3.00
CA GLN A 45 11.33 11.94 -2.98
C GLN A 45 10.79 10.69 -2.27
N ARG A 46 11.40 9.53 -2.50
CA ARG A 46 11.13 8.31 -1.72
C ARG A 46 11.35 8.48 -0.23
N ILE A 47 12.48 9.07 0.18
CA ILE A 47 12.80 9.32 1.59
C ILE A 47 11.78 10.28 2.21
N TYR A 48 11.36 11.31 1.45
CA TYR A 48 10.30 12.21 1.89
C TYR A 48 8.99 11.45 2.18
N TRP A 49 8.53 10.60 1.26
CA TRP A 49 7.30 9.81 1.47
C TRP A 49 7.42 8.80 2.62
N ALA A 50 8.54 8.06 2.70
CA ALA A 50 8.78 7.11 3.78
C ALA A 50 8.86 7.77 5.17
N SER A 51 9.46 8.96 5.27
CA SER A 51 9.56 9.68 6.55
C SER A 51 8.23 10.31 6.97
N THR A 52 7.47 10.85 6.02
CA THR A 52 6.19 11.52 6.31
C THR A 52 5.09 10.55 6.72
N GLU A 53 4.99 9.36 6.11
CA GLU A 53 4.03 8.33 6.56
C GLU A 53 4.32 7.87 8.00
N GLY A 54 5.60 7.68 8.35
CA GLY A 54 6.03 7.35 9.71
C GLY A 54 5.75 8.48 10.70
N ALA A 55 5.98 9.73 10.30
CA ALA A 55 5.67 10.90 11.12
C ALA A 55 4.16 11.03 11.40
N VAL A 56 3.30 10.83 10.39
CA VAL A 56 1.84 10.85 10.56
C VAL A 56 1.41 9.74 11.52
N ALA A 57 1.93 8.52 11.35
CA ALA A 57 1.63 7.40 12.25
C ALA A 57 2.05 7.70 13.71
N ALA A 58 3.25 8.26 13.90
CA ALA A 58 3.75 8.65 15.22
C ALA A 58 2.88 9.74 15.87
N ILE A 59 2.50 10.78 15.13
CA ILE A 59 1.65 11.87 15.62
C ILE A 59 0.27 11.34 16.02
N LEU A 60 -0.35 10.47 15.21
CA LEU A 60 -1.64 9.88 15.52
C LEU A 60 -1.58 9.00 16.78
N LEU A 61 -0.52 8.21 16.94
CA LEU A 61 -0.31 7.40 18.14
C LEU A 61 -0.12 8.26 19.40
N ILE A 62 0.67 9.33 19.32
CA ILE A 62 0.91 10.23 20.47
C ILE A 62 -0.36 11.02 20.82
N GLY A 63 -1.07 11.52 19.82
CA GLY A 63 -2.22 12.41 20.02
C GLY A 63 -3.51 11.70 20.44
N GLY A 64 -3.76 10.49 19.93
CA GLY A 64 -5.02 9.78 20.19
C GLY A 64 -4.90 8.26 20.26
N GLY A 65 -3.68 7.74 20.35
CA GLY A 65 -3.42 6.31 20.53
C GLY A 65 -3.89 5.44 19.37
N LEU A 66 -4.12 4.16 19.68
CA LEU A 66 -4.59 3.18 18.70
C LEU A 66 -5.94 3.56 18.08
N GLY A 67 -6.83 4.18 18.86
CA GLY A 67 -8.15 4.61 18.38
C GLY A 67 -8.02 5.61 17.23
N ALA A 68 -7.19 6.64 17.38
CA ALA A 68 -6.94 7.61 16.32
C ALA A 68 -6.33 6.97 15.07
N LEU A 69 -5.41 6.03 15.23
CA LEU A 69 -4.78 5.29 14.13
C LEU A 69 -5.81 4.47 13.34
N GLN A 70 -6.72 3.77 14.06
CA GLN A 70 -7.80 2.99 13.45
C GLN A 70 -8.82 3.88 12.75
N THR A 71 -9.24 4.99 13.37
CA THR A 71 -10.17 5.94 12.74
C THR A 71 -9.57 6.51 11.47
N ALA A 72 -8.31 6.96 11.50
CA ALA A 72 -7.63 7.47 10.31
C ALA A 72 -7.56 6.43 9.19
N ALA A 73 -7.23 5.17 9.53
CA ALA A 73 -7.19 4.07 8.55
C ALA A 73 -8.56 3.78 7.93
N ILE A 74 -9.62 3.72 8.72
CA ILE A 74 -10.99 3.49 8.23
C ILE A 74 -11.46 4.66 7.36
N SER A 75 -11.24 5.89 7.81
CA SER A 75 -11.63 7.10 7.08
C SER A 75 -10.92 7.23 5.73
N ALA A 76 -9.63 6.87 5.66
CA ALA A 76 -8.89 6.85 4.40
C ALA A 76 -9.25 5.66 3.50
N GLY A 77 -9.47 4.48 4.09
CA GLY A 77 -9.77 3.25 3.37
C GLY A 77 -11.14 3.23 2.70
N LEU A 78 -12.16 3.82 3.34
CA LEU A 78 -13.53 3.80 2.82
C LEU A 78 -13.69 4.42 1.41
N PRO A 79 -13.24 5.67 1.13
CA PRO A 79 -13.32 6.22 -0.22
C PRO A 79 -12.46 5.42 -1.22
N PHE A 80 -11.31 4.91 -0.78
CA PHE A 80 -10.45 4.09 -1.65
C PHE A 80 -11.08 2.74 -2.00
N ALA A 81 -11.86 2.14 -1.09
CA ALA A 81 -12.60 0.92 -1.36
C ALA A 81 -13.60 1.12 -2.52
N ILE A 82 -14.28 2.27 -2.56
CA ILE A 82 -15.17 2.63 -3.68
C ILE A 82 -14.37 2.71 -4.99
N LEU A 83 -13.19 3.33 -4.98
CA LEU A 83 -12.32 3.38 -6.15
C LEU A 83 -11.87 1.99 -6.62
N ILE A 84 -11.52 1.09 -5.70
CA ILE A 84 -11.17 -0.29 -6.04
C ILE A 84 -12.35 -1.01 -6.70
N LEU A 85 -13.58 -0.83 -6.20
CA LEU A 85 -14.77 -1.43 -6.84
C LEU A 85 -14.95 -0.94 -8.27
N LEU A 86 -14.73 0.36 -8.53
CA LEU A 86 -14.74 0.91 -9.87
C LEU A 86 -13.61 0.33 -10.74
N MET A 87 -12.40 0.18 -10.19
CA MET A 87 -11.27 -0.43 -10.89
C MET A 87 -11.57 -1.89 -11.27
N ILE A 88 -12.17 -2.68 -10.38
CA ILE A 88 -12.59 -4.06 -10.66
C ILE A 88 -13.57 -4.08 -11.84
N TYR A 89 -14.58 -3.21 -11.82
CA TYR A 89 -15.56 -3.11 -12.90
C TYR A 89 -14.90 -2.71 -14.23
N SER A 90 -14.02 -1.70 -14.22
CA SER A 90 -13.28 -1.27 -15.41
C SER A 90 -12.37 -2.35 -15.96
N LEU A 91 -11.68 -3.10 -15.09
CA LEU A 91 -10.82 -4.21 -15.47
C LEU A 91 -11.63 -5.34 -16.13
N GLN A 92 -12.77 -5.72 -15.55
CA GLN A 92 -13.65 -6.72 -16.16
C GLN A 92 -14.13 -6.29 -17.55
N LYS A 93 -14.56 -5.04 -17.69
CA LYS A 93 -14.97 -4.49 -18.99
C LYS A 93 -13.82 -4.51 -20.01
N ALA A 94 -12.61 -4.13 -19.59
CA ALA A 94 -11.43 -4.13 -20.45
C ALA A 94 -11.10 -5.56 -20.92
N LEU A 95 -11.06 -6.52 -20.00
CA LEU A 95 -10.82 -7.94 -20.32
C LEU A 95 -11.87 -8.52 -21.27
N MET A 96 -13.16 -8.23 -21.05
CA MET A 96 -14.22 -8.67 -21.97
C MET A 96 -14.08 -8.07 -23.37
N THR A 97 -13.65 -6.81 -23.45
CA THR A 97 -13.41 -6.11 -24.72
C THR A 97 -12.20 -6.72 -25.45
N ASP A 98 -11.13 -7.03 -24.72
CA ASP A 98 -9.93 -7.63 -25.27
C ASP A 98 -10.20 -9.06 -25.74
N TYR A 99 -10.91 -9.87 -24.95
CA TYR A 99 -11.37 -11.20 -25.33
C TYR A 99 -12.24 -11.17 -26.61
N ALA A 100 -13.18 -10.24 -26.71
CA ALA A 100 -14.00 -10.08 -27.91
C ALA A 100 -13.17 -9.66 -29.13
N THR A 101 -12.11 -8.87 -28.93
CA THR A 101 -11.17 -8.47 -29.99
C THR A 101 -10.35 -9.67 -30.47
N LEU A 102 -9.81 -10.47 -29.55
CA LEU A 102 -9.03 -11.67 -29.86
C LEU A 102 -9.87 -12.73 -30.58
N ASN A 103 -11.11 -12.97 -30.13
CA ASN A 103 -12.01 -13.94 -30.76
C ASN A 103 -12.42 -13.56 -32.19
N ARG A 104 -12.27 -12.28 -32.58
CA ARG A 104 -12.53 -11.80 -33.95
C ARG A 104 -11.32 -11.89 -34.89
N SER A 105 -10.11 -12.04 -34.36
CA SER A 105 -8.86 -12.10 -35.13
C SER A 105 -7.95 -13.21 -34.59
N PRO A 106 -8.32 -14.49 -34.75
CA PRO A 106 -7.53 -15.62 -34.24
C PRO A 106 -6.11 -15.71 -34.82
N GLU A 107 -5.80 -15.00 -35.91
CA GLU A 107 -4.48 -14.96 -36.56
C GLU A 107 -3.44 -14.03 -35.89
N ARG A 108 -3.79 -13.29 -34.83
CA ARG A 108 -2.85 -12.39 -34.10
C ARG A 108 -2.11 -13.07 -32.94
N ILE A 109 -2.24 -14.39 -32.78
CA ILE A 109 -1.55 -15.20 -31.76
C ILE A 109 -0.22 -15.71 -32.30
#